data_AF-A0A8U0MCR3-F1
#
_entry.id   AF-A0A8U0MCR3-F1
#
_cell.length_a   1.000
_cell.length_b   1.000
_cell.length_c   1.000
_cell.angle_alpha   90.00
_cell.angle_beta   90.00
_cell.angle_gamma   90.00
#
_symmetry.space_group_name_H-M   'P 1'
#
loop_
_entity.id
_entity.type
_entity.pdbx_description
1 polymer ?
#
loop_
_entity_poly.entity_id
_entity_poly.type
_entity_poly.pdbx_seq_one_letter_code
_entity_poly.pdbx_strand_id
1 'polypeptide(L)'
;MAGNHDFTIDQGTTWNRVVTIDQNGAPVNLTGFTARMQLRRTRSQPDHDISLTTENGGLTINPTNGTITISMTADQTALLSDSYCYDLETTSGDTVARWLQGKVTISPEVTR
;
A
#
# COMPACT_ATOMS: atom_id res chain seq x y z
N MET A 1 -16.29 -4.28 -4.66
CA MET A 1 -16.08 -3.44 -3.44
C MET A 1 -14.64 -3.67 -3.01
N ALA A 2 -13.95 -2.65 -2.51
CA ALA A 2 -12.58 -2.83 -2.00
C ALA A 2 -12.59 -3.72 -0.75
N GLY A 3 -11.56 -4.57 -0.61
CA GLY A 3 -11.32 -5.32 0.61
C GLY A 3 -10.93 -4.40 1.77
N ASN A 4 -11.21 -4.82 3.01
CA ASN A 4 -10.73 -4.14 4.21
C ASN A 4 -9.69 -5.02 4.92
N HIS A 5 -8.48 -4.50 5.10
CA HIS A 5 -7.41 -5.21 5.80
C HIS A 5 -6.54 -4.21 6.56
N ASP A 6 -6.27 -4.52 7.83
CA ASP A 6 -5.41 -3.69 8.66
C ASP A 6 -4.00 -4.28 8.69
N PHE A 7 -2.99 -3.41 8.61
CA PHE A 7 -1.59 -3.80 8.65
C PHE A 7 -0.92 -3.36 9.95
N THR A 8 0.07 -4.13 10.37
CA THR A 8 1.06 -3.69 11.37
C THR A 8 2.43 -3.59 10.71
N ILE A 9 3.12 -2.47 10.95
CA ILE A 9 4.47 -2.18 10.45
C ILE A 9 5.40 -1.99 11.63
N ASP A 10 6.52 -2.71 11.63
CA ASP A 10 7.59 -2.49 12.59
C ASP A 10 8.43 -1.28 12.15
N GLN A 11 8.51 -0.26 13.01
CA GLN A 11 9.27 0.96 12.78
C GLN A 11 10.76 0.64 12.57
N GLY A 12 11.43 1.36 11.68
CA GLY A 12 12.87 1.21 11.45
C GLY A 12 13.27 -0.07 10.69
N THR A 13 12.29 -0.79 10.12
CA THR A 13 12.54 -2.03 9.38
C THR A 13 12.15 -1.92 7.90
N THR A 14 12.85 -2.66 7.04
CA THR A 14 12.38 -2.90 5.68
C THR A 14 11.12 -3.76 5.74
N TRP A 15 10.01 -3.24 5.24
CA TRP A 15 8.72 -3.89 5.30
C TRP A 15 8.20 -4.20 3.91
N ASN A 16 7.84 -5.46 3.68
CA ASN A 16 7.28 -5.93 2.42
C ASN A 16 6.00 -6.73 2.65
N ARG A 17 4.96 -6.48 1.85
CA ARG A 17 3.73 -7.29 1.82
C ARG A 17 3.28 -7.52 0.40
N VAL A 18 2.86 -8.74 0.10
CA VAL A 18 2.23 -9.09 -1.17
C VAL A 18 0.73 -9.14 -0.96
N VAL A 19 0.00 -8.42 -1.80
CA VAL A 19 -1.46 -8.49 -1.87
C VAL A 19 -1.87 -9.10 -3.20
N THR A 20 -2.89 -9.96 -3.16
CA THR A 20 -3.52 -10.50 -4.36
C THR A 20 -4.76 -9.69 -4.67
N ILE A 21 -4.85 -9.26 -5.91
CA ILE A 21 -5.98 -8.56 -6.50
C ILE A 21 -6.80 -9.61 -7.25
N ASP A 22 -7.91 -10.01 -6.66
CA ASP A 22 -8.83 -10.95 -7.27
C ASP A 22 -10.24 -10.36 -7.39
N GLN A 23 -11.00 -10.92 -8.31
CA GLN A 23 -12.43 -10.68 -8.43
C GLN A 23 -13.12 -12.04 -8.53
N ASN A 24 -13.97 -12.34 -7.54
CA ASN A 24 -14.66 -13.62 -7.41
C ASN A 24 -13.71 -14.83 -7.38
N GLY A 25 -12.55 -14.68 -6.73
CA GLY A 25 -11.55 -15.75 -6.58
C GLY A 25 -10.68 -15.98 -7.82
N ALA A 26 -10.81 -15.16 -8.87
CA ALA A 26 -9.92 -15.16 -10.03
C ALA A 26 -8.98 -13.94 -9.99
N PRO A 27 -7.66 -14.12 -10.15
CA PRO A 27 -6.72 -12.99 -10.22
C PRO A 27 -7.07 -12.03 -11.36
N VAL A 28 -7.03 -10.73 -11.08
CA VAL A 28 -7.22 -9.68 -12.08
C VAL A 28 -5.90 -9.46 -12.82
N ASN A 29 -5.93 -9.47 -14.15
CA ASN A 29 -4.74 -9.12 -14.94
C ASN A 29 -4.52 -7.60 -14.90
N LEU A 30 -3.39 -7.18 -14.36
CA LEU A 30 -3.03 -5.77 -14.17
C LEU A 30 -2.07 -5.25 -15.26
N THR A 31 -2.02 -5.89 -16.43
CA THR A 31 -1.12 -5.46 -17.52
C THR A 31 -1.46 -4.04 -17.97
N GLY A 32 -0.47 -3.15 -17.94
CA GLY A 32 -0.65 -1.74 -18.31
C GLY A 32 -1.16 -0.85 -17.17
N PHE A 33 -1.37 -1.39 -15.98
CA PHE A 33 -1.77 -0.60 -14.82
C PHE A 33 -0.55 -0.03 -14.08
N THR A 34 -0.75 1.11 -13.45
CA THR A 34 0.08 1.63 -12.36
C THR A 34 -0.65 1.48 -11.04
N ALA A 35 0.06 1.55 -9.92
CA ALA A 35 -0.54 1.48 -8.59
C ALA A 35 -0.07 2.65 -7.73
N ARG A 36 -0.92 3.08 -6.80
CA ARG A 36 -0.56 4.06 -5.78
C ARG A 36 -1.22 3.74 -4.44
N MET A 37 -0.52 4.11 -3.38
CA MET A 37 -0.96 3.97 -2.00
C MET A 37 -0.38 5.12 -1.16
N GLN A 38 -1.18 5.66 -0.27
CA GLN A 38 -0.74 6.70 0.65
C GLN A 38 -1.11 6.36 2.09
N LEU A 39 -0.23 6.71 3.03
CA LEU A 39 -0.54 6.69 4.47
C LEU A 39 -0.83 8.12 4.90
N ARG A 40 -2.02 8.32 5.47
CA ARG A 40 -2.48 9.62 5.99
C ARG A 40 -2.99 9.46 7.41
N ARG A 41 -2.79 10.47 8.27
CA ARG A 41 -3.26 10.42 9.66
C ARG A 41 -4.79 10.32 9.74
N THR A 42 -5.49 11.00 8.84
CA THR A 42 -6.93 10.86 8.66
C THR A 42 -7.28 10.82 7.17
N ARG A 43 -8.43 10.24 6.82
CA ARG A 43 -8.87 10.08 5.42
C ARG A 43 -9.05 11.42 4.68
N SER A 44 -9.40 12.48 5.40
CA SER A 44 -9.65 13.80 4.84
C SER A 44 -8.44 14.72 4.83
N GLN A 45 -7.33 14.33 5.46
CA GLN A 45 -6.11 15.14 5.47
C GLN A 45 -5.52 15.19 4.07
N PRO A 46 -5.18 16.36 3.50
CA PRO A 46 -4.61 16.46 2.16
C PRO A 46 -3.18 15.90 2.10
N ASP A 47 -2.42 16.10 3.17
CA ASP A 47 -1.03 15.67 3.28
C ASP A 47 -0.92 14.19 3.65
N HIS A 48 0.10 13.55 3.09
CA HIS A 48 0.46 12.16 3.32
C HIS A 48 1.87 12.07 3.92
N ASP A 49 2.08 11.14 4.84
CA ASP A 49 3.40 10.91 5.45
C ASP A 49 4.22 9.96 4.56
N ILE A 50 3.55 9.04 3.85
CA ILE A 50 4.15 8.14 2.87
C ILE A 50 3.30 8.14 1.60
N SER A 51 3.98 8.16 0.44
CA SER A 51 3.39 7.89 -0.87
C SER A 51 4.20 6.82 -1.58
N LEU A 52 3.56 5.68 -1.85
CA LEU A 52 4.13 4.57 -2.59
C LEU A 52 3.44 4.52 -3.95
N THR A 53 4.24 4.41 -5.01
CA THR A 53 3.74 4.27 -6.38
C THR A 53 4.55 3.23 -7.13
N THR A 54 4.06 2.83 -8.30
CA THR A 54 4.85 2.00 -9.23
C THR A 54 6.11 2.70 -9.71
N GLU A 55 6.04 4.01 -9.94
CA GLU A 55 7.12 4.81 -10.50
C GLU A 55 8.25 5.06 -9.50
N ASN A 56 7.92 5.17 -8.20
CA ASN A 56 8.92 5.33 -7.15
C ASN A 56 9.43 4.00 -6.55
N GLY A 57 8.96 2.86 -7.08
CA GLY A 57 9.37 1.52 -6.65
C GLY A 57 8.76 1.04 -5.34
N GLY A 58 7.93 1.85 -4.68
CA GLY A 58 7.21 1.45 -3.45
C GLY A 58 6.12 0.40 -3.70
N LEU A 59 5.65 0.28 -4.94
CA LEU A 59 4.69 -0.75 -5.38
C LEU A 59 5.22 -1.49 -6.60
N THR A 60 5.31 -2.82 -6.53
CA THR A 60 5.69 -3.66 -7.68
C THR A 60 4.52 -4.53 -8.10
N ILE A 61 4.01 -4.33 -9.31
CA ILE A 61 2.89 -5.12 -9.87
C ILE A 61 3.46 -6.35 -10.58
N ASN A 62 2.92 -7.53 -10.28
CA ASN A 62 3.09 -8.74 -11.07
C ASN A 62 1.80 -8.98 -11.88
N PRO A 63 1.73 -8.52 -13.14
CA PRO A 63 0.45 -8.26 -13.79
C PRO A 63 -0.39 -9.51 -14.05
N THR A 64 0.23 -10.57 -14.56
CA THR A 64 -0.44 -11.83 -14.89
C THR A 64 -0.89 -12.61 -13.67
N ASN A 65 -0.21 -12.40 -12.54
CA ASN A 65 -0.50 -13.07 -11.29
C ASN A 65 -1.53 -12.28 -10.46
N GLY A 66 -1.90 -11.07 -10.90
CA GLY A 66 -2.78 -10.17 -10.16
C GLY A 66 -2.26 -9.87 -8.77
N THR A 67 -0.95 -9.65 -8.59
CA THR A 67 -0.40 -9.32 -7.28
C THR A 67 0.33 -7.99 -7.29
N ILE A 68 0.31 -7.31 -6.16
CA ILE A 68 1.06 -6.08 -5.92
C ILE A 68 1.90 -6.29 -4.66
N THR A 69 3.20 -6.07 -4.78
CA THR A 69 4.12 -6.03 -3.64
C THR A 69 4.24 -4.60 -3.16
N ILE A 70 3.91 -4.37 -1.89
CA ILE A 70 4.08 -3.11 -1.19
C ILE A 70 5.41 -3.17 -0.46
N SER A 71 6.27 -2.20 -0.69
CA SER A 71 7.63 -2.16 -0.13
C SER A 71 7.89 -0.79 0.50
N MET A 72 8.38 -0.80 1.74
CA MET A 72 8.88 0.39 2.44
C MET A 72 10.28 0.13 2.97
N THR A 73 11.15 1.11 2.83
CA THR A 73 12.51 1.04 3.39
C THR A 73 12.49 1.25 4.90
N ALA A 74 13.57 0.81 5.57
CA ALA A 74 13.78 1.10 6.99
C ALA A 74 13.70 2.61 7.30
N ASP A 75 14.28 3.46 6.45
CA ASP A 75 14.22 4.91 6.63
C ASP A 75 12.78 5.45 6.54
N GLN A 76 11.97 4.93 5.61
CA GLN A 76 10.56 5.31 5.49
C GLN A 76 9.75 4.87 6.71
N THR A 77 9.92 3.62 7.16
CA THR A 77 9.18 3.10 8.31
C THR A 77 9.63 3.74 9.62
N ALA A 78 10.89 4.16 9.74
CA ALA A 78 11.41 4.91 10.89
C ALA A 78 10.68 6.24 11.14
N LEU A 79 10.19 6.89 10.07
CA LEU A 79 9.48 8.18 10.16
C LEU A 79 8.03 8.06 10.62
N LEU A 80 7.48 6.84 10.64
CA LEU A 80 6.08 6.60 10.96
C LEU A 80 5.85 6.49 12.48
N SER A 81 4.68 6.93 12.96
CA SER A 81 4.26 6.73 14.34
C SER A 81 2.75 6.47 14.47
N ASP A 82 2.33 5.88 15.59
CA ASP A 82 0.93 5.67 15.96
C ASP A 82 0.14 4.84 14.93
N SER A 83 -0.72 5.49 14.14
CA SER A 83 -1.57 4.85 13.15
C SER A 83 -1.92 5.79 11.99
N TYR A 84 -2.27 5.15 10.88
CA TYR A 84 -2.60 5.79 9.61
C TYR A 84 -3.83 5.11 9.00
N CYS A 85 -4.51 5.84 8.12
CA CYS A 85 -5.43 5.30 7.14
C CYS A 85 -4.69 5.13 5.81
N TYR A 86 -5.06 4.09 5.06
CA TYR A 86 -4.55 3.89 3.71
C TYR A 86 -5.63 3.34 2.77
N ASP A 87 -5.37 3.50 1.48
CA ASP A 87 -5.94 2.72 0.40
C ASP A 87 -4.87 2.33 -0.62
N LEU A 88 -5.13 1.24 -1.34
CA LEU A 88 -4.37 0.79 -2.49
C LEU A 88 -5.30 0.80 -3.69
N GLU A 89 -4.90 1.53 -4.71
CA GLU A 89 -5.63 1.69 -5.95
C GLU A 89 -4.72 1.49 -7.16
N THR A 90 -5.32 1.02 -8.26
CA THR A 90 -4.65 0.90 -9.54
C THR A 90 -5.29 1.82 -10.57
N THR A 91 -4.48 2.32 -11.49
CA THR A 91 -4.90 3.20 -12.58
C THR A 91 -4.50 2.63 -13.93
N SER A 92 -5.41 2.68 -14.90
CA SER A 92 -5.13 2.41 -16.31
C SER A 92 -5.93 3.38 -17.17
N GLY A 93 -5.25 4.36 -17.78
CA GLY A 93 -5.93 5.49 -18.43
C GLY A 93 -6.80 6.25 -17.44
N ASP A 94 -8.07 6.44 -17.77
CA ASP A 94 -9.07 7.11 -16.90
C ASP A 94 -9.70 6.17 -15.86
N THR A 95 -9.39 4.87 -15.91
CA THR A 95 -9.96 3.89 -14.98
C THR A 95 -9.14 3.84 -13.71
N VAL A 96 -9.77 4.17 -12.59
CA VAL A 96 -9.21 4.06 -11.24
C VAL A 96 -10.03 3.05 -10.45
N ALA A 97 -9.38 2.05 -9.86
CA ALA A 97 -10.02 1.04 -9.04
C ALA A 97 -9.33 0.94 -7.68
N ARG A 98 -10.11 1.08 -6.60
CA ARG A 98 -9.65 0.82 -5.23
C ARG A 98 -9.84 -0.65 -4.90
N TRP A 99 -8.78 -1.32 -4.49
CA TRP A 99 -8.78 -2.76 -4.21
C TRP A 99 -8.69 -3.08 -2.73
N LEU A 100 -7.91 -2.31 -1.98
CA LEU A 100 -7.68 -2.53 -0.56
C LEU A 100 -7.73 -1.21 0.19
N GLN A 101 -8.21 -1.23 1.42
CA GLN A 101 -8.15 -0.10 2.33
C GLN A 101 -8.11 -0.61 3.77
N GLY A 102 -7.72 0.27 4.69
CA GLY A 102 -7.78 -0.05 6.11
C GLY A 102 -6.96 0.91 6.96
N LYS A 103 -6.56 0.41 8.12
CA LYS A 103 -5.63 1.07 9.03
C LYS A 103 -4.25 0.44 8.94
N VAL A 104 -3.24 1.26 9.16
CA VAL A 104 -1.87 0.84 9.44
C VAL A 104 -1.58 1.23 10.88
N THR A 105 -1.09 0.29 11.68
CA THR A 105 -0.60 0.54 13.04
C THR A 105 0.91 0.34 13.08
N ILE A 106 1.61 1.27 13.73
CA ILE A 106 3.06 1.22 13.86
C ILE A 106 3.43 0.55 15.18
N SER A 107 4.29 -0.46 15.10
CA SER A 107 4.95 -1.12 16.23
C SER A 107 6.30 -0.43 16.44
N PRO A 108 6.46 0.40 17.49
CA PRO A 108 7.66 1.22 17.65
C PRO A 108 8.89 0.38 17.97
N GLU A 109 10.05 0.78 17.45
CA GLU A 109 11.32 0.15 17.79
C GLU A 109 11.84 0.64 19.16
N VAL A 110 12.44 -0.28 19.91
CA VAL A 110 13.12 0.02 21.19
C VAL A 110 14.60 0.36 20.95
N THR A 111 15.19 -0.20 19.89
CA THR A 111 16.58 0.02 19.49
C THR A 111 16.60 0.99 18.31
N ARG A 112 17.48 1.99 18.34
CA ARG A 112 17.64 3.04 17.31
C ARG A 112 19.10 3.21 16.95
#